data_AF-A0A261GVE1-F1
#
_entry.id   AF-A0A261GVE1-F1
#
_cell.length_a   1.000
_cell.length_b   1.000
_cell.length_c   1.000
_cell.angle_alpha   90.00
_cell.angle_beta   90.00
_cell.angle_gamma   90.00
#
_symmetry.space_group_name_H-M   'P 1'
#
loop_
_entity.id
_entity.type
_entity.pdbx_description
1 polymer ?
#
loop_
_entity_poly.entity_id
_entity_poly.type
_entity_poly.pdbx_seq_one_letter_code
_entity_poly.pdbx_strand_id
1 'polypeptide(L)'
;MFVEEQLRQLHWHHFQRVPQHVLPSPWRDWVLDRGSLTKRLIETSDGDFRVEVISQRNGFPLPTELEALGLTQRQSCIIREVALICFDQPWVYARSIVPNATLSGSARRLAHLGNKPLGAFLFNAPDMERGPLELTQYHNLFKGELIPGEPLSGWGRRSVFYLGDKPLLVCEFFTPRIISHEQCQEAET
;
A
#
# COMPACT_ATOMS: atom_id res chain seq x y z
N MET A 1 -3.75 -13.07 -4.45
CA MET A 1 -3.45 -13.21 -2.99
C MET A 1 -1.97 -12.98 -2.77
N PHE A 2 -1.54 -12.33 -1.68
CA PHE A 2 -0.11 -12.17 -1.37
C PHE A 2 0.60 -13.51 -1.15
N VAL A 3 1.87 -13.62 -1.59
CA VAL A 3 2.77 -14.73 -1.24
C VAL A 3 3.52 -14.32 0.03
N GLU A 4 3.14 -14.86 1.20
CA GLU A 4 3.74 -14.46 2.48
C GLU A 4 5.26 -14.67 2.54
N GLU A 5 5.79 -15.70 1.88
CA GLU A 5 7.23 -15.94 1.81
C GLU A 5 7.97 -14.81 1.08
N GLN A 6 7.41 -14.32 -0.03
CA GLN A 6 7.99 -13.21 -0.78
C GLN A 6 7.90 -11.89 0.02
N LEU A 7 6.79 -11.66 0.73
CA LEU A 7 6.66 -10.49 1.63
C LEU A 7 7.74 -10.46 2.71
N ARG A 8 8.13 -11.62 3.25
CA ARG A 8 9.18 -11.73 4.28
C ARG A 8 10.58 -11.42 3.77
N GLN A 9 10.82 -11.62 2.47
CA GLN A 9 12.11 -11.41 1.83
C GLN A 9 12.30 -9.98 1.32
N LEU A 10 11.27 -9.12 1.41
CA LEU A 10 11.38 -7.72 0.99
C LEU A 10 12.36 -6.94 1.86
N HIS A 11 13.27 -6.23 1.20
CA HIS A 11 14.21 -5.31 1.82
C HIS A 11 13.71 -3.87 1.66
N TRP A 12 13.39 -3.25 2.79
CA TRP A 12 12.87 -1.89 2.84
C TRP A 12 14.01 -0.90 3.04
N HIS A 13 14.01 0.15 2.23
CA HIS A 13 15.05 1.15 2.20
C HIS A 13 14.47 2.53 2.48
N HIS A 14 15.01 3.21 3.48
CA HIS A 14 14.74 4.61 3.73
C HIS A 14 15.66 5.49 2.88
N PHE A 15 15.10 6.53 2.27
CA PHE A 15 15.85 7.51 1.50
C PHE A 15 15.50 8.93 1.95
N GLN A 16 16.53 9.74 2.27
CA GLN A 16 16.33 11.18 2.41
C GLN A 16 15.99 11.82 1.05
N ARG A 17 16.68 11.38 -0.01
CA ARG A 17 16.38 11.69 -1.41
C ARG A 17 16.59 10.43 -2.24
N VAL A 18 15.55 10.02 -2.97
CA VAL A 18 15.59 8.79 -3.78
C VAL A 18 16.37 9.07 -5.08
N PRO A 19 17.51 8.41 -5.33
CA PRO A 19 18.25 8.59 -6.59
C PRO A 19 17.43 8.15 -7.81
N GLN A 20 17.68 8.75 -8.99
CA GLN A 20 16.97 8.36 -10.22
C GLN A 20 17.29 6.93 -10.68
N HIS A 21 18.51 6.45 -10.46
CA HIS A 21 18.90 5.09 -10.81
C HIS A 21 18.24 4.02 -9.92
N VAL A 22 17.78 4.41 -8.72
CA VAL A 22 17.04 3.51 -7.83
C VAL A 22 15.60 3.42 -8.30
N LEU A 23 14.92 4.56 -8.49
CA LEU A 23 13.51 4.60 -8.87
C LEU A 23 13.35 5.32 -10.21
N PRO A 24 13.17 4.57 -11.33
CA PRO A 24 13.01 5.13 -12.66
C PRO A 24 11.81 6.06 -12.77
N SER A 25 11.87 7.00 -13.72
CA SER A 25 10.89 8.09 -13.87
C SER A 25 9.42 7.65 -13.85
N PRO A 26 8.99 6.62 -14.63
CA PRO A 26 7.57 6.26 -14.69
C PRO A 26 7.00 5.84 -13.33
N TRP A 27 7.81 5.19 -12.50
CA TRP A 27 7.39 4.78 -11.17
C TRP A 27 7.44 5.91 -10.15
N ARG A 28 8.29 6.90 -10.40
CA ARG A 28 8.66 7.90 -9.41
C ARG A 28 7.46 8.72 -8.97
N ASP A 29 6.63 9.13 -9.92
CA ASP A 29 5.49 9.99 -9.65
C ASP A 29 4.44 9.27 -8.81
N TRP A 30 4.20 7.99 -9.04
CA TRP A 30 3.28 7.19 -8.22
C TRP A 30 3.86 6.79 -6.87
N VAL A 31 5.06 6.25 -6.87
CA VAL A 31 5.67 5.65 -5.68
C VAL A 31 6.03 6.72 -4.66
N LEU A 32 6.50 7.91 -5.08
CA LEU A 32 6.90 8.97 -4.15
C LEU A 32 5.77 9.91 -3.74
N ASP A 33 4.57 9.77 -4.31
CA ASP A 33 3.44 10.64 -4.01
C ASP A 33 3.06 10.63 -2.52
N ARG A 34 3.09 11.80 -1.88
CA ARG A 34 2.72 11.91 -0.47
C ARG A 34 1.22 12.10 -0.25
N GLY A 35 0.46 12.38 -1.31
CA GLY A 35 -0.97 12.58 -1.30
C GLY A 35 -1.79 11.30 -1.09
N SER A 36 -3.10 11.44 -1.24
CA SER A 36 -4.04 10.33 -1.15
C SER A 36 -3.99 9.50 -2.43
N LEU A 37 -3.35 8.33 -2.35
CA LEU A 37 -3.28 7.37 -3.46
C LEU A 37 -4.67 7.04 -4.00
N THR A 38 -5.65 6.84 -3.12
CA THR A 38 -7.04 6.58 -3.52
C THR A 38 -7.62 7.73 -4.36
N LYS A 39 -7.40 8.98 -3.95
CA LYS A 39 -7.91 10.14 -4.70
C LYS A 39 -7.29 10.18 -6.10
N ARG A 40 -5.97 10.01 -6.18
CA ARG A 40 -5.26 10.01 -7.47
C ARG A 40 -5.71 8.88 -8.37
N LEU A 41 -5.88 7.66 -7.84
CA LEU A 41 -6.38 6.53 -8.62
C LEU A 41 -7.80 6.79 -9.18
N ILE A 42 -8.70 7.37 -8.38
CA ILE A 42 -10.05 7.76 -8.84
C ILE A 42 -9.96 8.78 -9.99
N GLU A 43 -9.10 9.79 -9.84
CA GLU A 43 -8.91 10.83 -10.86
C GLU A 43 -8.30 10.27 -12.16
N THR A 44 -7.28 9.42 -12.06
CA THR A 44 -6.63 8.82 -13.24
C THR A 44 -7.49 7.77 -13.95
N SER A 45 -8.44 7.15 -13.23
CA SER A 45 -9.35 6.13 -13.79
C SER A 45 -10.69 6.68 -14.25
N ASP A 46 -10.85 8.01 -14.32
CA ASP A 46 -12.12 8.67 -14.62
C ASP A 46 -13.29 8.18 -13.75
N GLY A 47 -12.98 7.84 -12.49
CA GLY A 47 -13.94 7.32 -11.52
C GLY A 47 -14.15 5.81 -11.55
N ASP A 48 -13.57 5.07 -12.50
CA ASP A 48 -13.60 3.59 -12.50
C ASP A 48 -12.62 3.01 -11.47
N PHE A 49 -13.01 3.13 -10.21
CA PHE A 49 -12.21 2.69 -9.08
C PHE A 49 -13.05 1.86 -8.10
N ARG A 50 -12.49 0.73 -7.66
CA ARG A 50 -13.04 -0.05 -6.55
C ARG A 50 -11.97 -0.71 -5.70
N VAL A 51 -12.33 -1.00 -4.46
CA VAL A 51 -11.50 -1.78 -3.53
C VAL A 51 -12.04 -3.20 -3.46
N GLU A 52 -11.19 -4.17 -3.75
CA GLU A 52 -11.48 -5.59 -3.56
C GLU A 52 -10.74 -6.10 -2.32
N VAL A 53 -11.48 -6.62 -1.34
CA VAL A 53 -10.88 -7.17 -0.12
C VAL A 53 -10.41 -8.59 -0.40
N ILE A 54 -9.09 -8.78 -0.38
CA ILE A 54 -8.46 -10.10 -0.56
C ILE A 54 -8.52 -10.87 0.75
N SER A 55 -8.16 -10.21 1.86
CA SER A 55 -8.27 -10.81 3.19
C SER A 55 -8.36 -9.74 4.27
N GLN A 56 -9.08 -10.05 5.34
CA GLN A 56 -9.04 -9.28 6.58
C GLN A 56 -9.10 -10.25 7.75
N ARG A 57 -8.04 -10.28 8.56
CA ARG A 57 -7.89 -11.26 9.65
C ARG A 57 -7.20 -10.66 10.86
N ASN A 58 -7.45 -11.24 12.03
CA ASN A 58 -6.55 -11.08 13.16
C ASN A 58 -5.32 -11.97 12.92
N GLY A 59 -4.13 -11.43 13.12
CA GLY A 59 -2.89 -12.17 12.89
C GLY A 59 -1.67 -11.47 13.44
N PHE A 60 -0.52 -12.11 13.29
CA PHE A 60 0.76 -11.55 13.73
C PHE A 60 1.47 -10.87 12.57
N PRO A 61 1.94 -9.62 12.73
CA PRO A 61 2.73 -8.95 11.70
C PRO A 61 4.05 -9.68 11.43
N LEU A 62 4.60 -9.46 10.24
CA LEU A 62 5.92 -9.93 9.86
C LEU A 62 7.01 -9.20 10.67
N PRO A 63 8.23 -9.77 10.80
CA PRO A 63 9.32 -9.12 11.55
C PRO A 63 9.61 -7.68 11.08
N THR A 64 9.66 -7.47 9.75
CA THR A 64 9.88 -6.14 9.15
C THR A 64 8.72 -5.17 9.39
N GLU A 65 7.50 -5.69 9.62
CA GLU A 65 6.32 -4.88 9.95
C GLU A 65 6.31 -4.50 11.44
N LEU A 66 6.72 -5.42 12.33
CA LEU A 66 6.91 -5.15 13.75
C LEU A 66 7.98 -4.08 13.97
N GLU A 67 9.11 -4.21 13.26
CA GLU A 67 10.21 -3.25 13.29
C GLU A 67 9.74 -1.86 12.84
N ALA A 68 9.05 -1.77 11.69
CA ALA A 68 8.52 -0.51 11.19
C ALA A 68 7.55 0.15 12.18
N LEU A 69 6.70 -0.64 12.85
CA LEU A 69 5.76 -0.15 13.85
C LEU A 69 6.39 0.13 15.22
N GLY A 70 7.68 -0.14 15.43
CA GLY A 70 8.36 0.00 16.72
C GLY A 70 7.82 -0.93 17.81
N LEU A 71 7.24 -2.09 17.43
CA LEU A 71 6.63 -3.02 18.37
C LEU A 71 7.66 -4.05 18.85
N THR A 72 7.89 -4.09 20.16
CA THR A 72 8.90 -4.96 20.79
C THR A 72 8.41 -6.40 21.00
N GLN A 73 7.11 -6.65 20.90
CA GLN A 73 6.51 -7.97 21.11
C GLN A 73 5.54 -8.33 19.99
N ARG A 74 5.46 -9.63 19.68
CA ARG A 74 4.41 -10.17 18.80
C ARG A 74 3.05 -9.98 19.47
N GLN A 75 2.33 -8.98 19.01
CA GLN A 75 0.92 -8.77 19.37
C GLN A 75 0.03 -9.08 18.17
N SER A 76 -1.19 -9.53 18.46
CA SER A 76 -2.22 -9.70 17.44
C SER A 76 -2.62 -8.32 16.90
N CYS A 77 -2.68 -8.20 15.59
CA CYS A 77 -3.08 -7.01 14.85
C CYS A 77 -4.18 -7.39 13.85
N ILE A 78 -4.97 -6.40 13.44
CA ILE A 78 -5.79 -6.56 12.24
C ILE A 78 -4.87 -6.39 11.03
N ILE A 79 -4.82 -7.44 10.22
CA ILE A 79 -4.10 -7.48 8.96
C ILE A 79 -5.14 -7.45 7.85
N ARG A 80 -5.05 -6.43 7.00
CA ARG A 80 -5.98 -6.21 5.89
C ARG A 80 -5.21 -6.14 4.59
N GLU A 81 -5.59 -6.96 3.63
CA GLU A 81 -5.03 -7.02 2.29
C GLU A 81 -6.13 -6.71 1.29
N VAL A 82 -5.85 -5.78 0.37
CA VAL A 82 -6.80 -5.34 -0.66
C VAL A 82 -6.11 -5.18 -2.00
N ALA A 83 -6.89 -5.28 -3.06
CA ALA A 83 -6.53 -4.77 -4.38
C ALA A 83 -7.29 -3.47 -4.66
N LEU A 84 -6.59 -2.47 -5.18
CA LEU A 84 -7.15 -1.25 -5.72
C LEU A 84 -7.27 -1.44 -7.23
N ILE A 85 -8.51 -1.58 -7.67
CA ILE A 85 -8.86 -1.93 -9.04
C ILE A 85 -9.22 -0.65 -9.81
N CYS A 86 -8.59 -0.46 -10.97
CA CYS A 86 -8.92 0.57 -11.95
C CYS A 86 -9.07 -0.09 -13.32
N PHE A 87 -10.09 0.26 -14.11
CA PHE A 87 -10.35 -0.38 -15.41
C PHE A 87 -10.39 -1.91 -15.32
N ASP A 88 -11.10 -2.42 -14.31
CA ASP A 88 -11.19 -3.85 -13.97
C ASP A 88 -9.84 -4.57 -13.71
N GLN A 89 -8.77 -3.82 -13.52
CA GLN A 89 -7.43 -4.36 -13.29
C GLN A 89 -6.81 -3.86 -11.98
N PRO A 90 -6.10 -4.71 -11.23
CA PRO A 90 -5.41 -4.27 -10.02
C PRO A 90 -4.18 -3.44 -10.38
N TRP A 91 -4.25 -2.16 -10.02
CA TRP A 91 -3.15 -1.22 -10.18
C TRP A 91 -2.25 -1.19 -8.95
N VAL A 92 -2.83 -1.40 -7.78
CA VAL A 92 -2.09 -1.44 -6.51
C VAL A 92 -2.64 -2.54 -5.62
N TYR A 93 -1.74 -3.30 -5.02
CA TYR A 93 -2.08 -4.12 -3.86
C TYR A 93 -1.67 -3.41 -2.59
N ALA A 94 -2.56 -3.33 -1.62
CA ALA A 94 -2.26 -2.72 -0.33
C ALA A 94 -2.38 -3.73 0.79
N ARG A 95 -1.47 -3.61 1.75
CA ARG A 95 -1.46 -4.38 2.98
C ARG A 95 -1.34 -3.42 4.15
N SER A 96 -2.24 -3.54 5.11
CA SER A 96 -2.28 -2.66 6.28
C SER A 96 -2.24 -3.48 7.56
N ILE A 97 -1.46 -2.99 8.51
CA ILE A 97 -1.30 -3.61 9.84
C ILE A 97 -1.79 -2.60 10.87
N VAL A 98 -2.86 -2.94 11.56
CA VAL A 98 -3.49 -2.09 12.57
C VAL A 98 -3.37 -2.78 13.93
N PRO A 99 -2.47 -2.29 14.81
CA PRO A 99 -2.39 -2.75 16.19
C PRO A 99 -3.73 -2.63 16.92
N ASN A 100 -4.03 -3.57 17.81
CA ASN A 100 -5.29 -3.52 18.56
C ASN A 100 -5.41 -2.26 19.44
N ALA A 101 -4.28 -1.73 19.93
CA ALA A 101 -4.25 -0.46 20.67
C ALA A 101 -4.76 0.74 19.83
N THR A 102 -4.52 0.69 18.52
CA THR A 102 -4.98 1.70 17.55
C THR A 102 -6.50 1.65 17.36
N LEU A 103 -7.15 0.52 17.62
CA LEU A 103 -8.59 0.31 17.45
C LEU A 103 -9.41 0.86 18.64
N SER A 104 -9.21 2.13 18.97
CA SER A 104 -9.90 2.81 20.07
C SER A 104 -10.50 4.14 19.60
N GLY A 105 -11.61 4.58 20.23
CA GLY A 105 -12.32 5.79 19.81
C GLY A 105 -12.82 5.72 18.36
N SER A 106 -12.62 6.81 17.60
CA SER A 106 -12.98 6.91 16.18
C SER A 106 -12.25 5.89 15.29
N ALA A 107 -11.04 5.48 15.67
CA ALA A 107 -10.22 4.51 14.93
C ALA A 107 -10.74 3.06 15.01
N ARG A 108 -11.76 2.75 15.84
CA ARG A 108 -12.47 1.45 15.79
C ARG A 108 -13.05 1.14 14.41
N ARG A 109 -13.35 2.17 13.62
CA ARG A 109 -13.87 2.00 12.26
C ARG A 109 -12.86 1.35 11.31
N LEU A 110 -11.56 1.42 11.61
CA LEU A 110 -10.50 0.75 10.86
C LEU A 110 -10.68 -0.78 10.80
N ALA A 111 -11.26 -1.38 11.85
CA ALA A 111 -11.60 -2.80 11.87
C ALA A 111 -12.77 -3.17 10.95
N HIS A 112 -13.60 -2.19 10.55
CA HIS A 112 -14.88 -2.41 9.86
C HIS A 112 -14.97 -1.60 8.56
N LEU A 113 -13.85 -1.42 7.86
CA LEU A 113 -13.82 -0.64 6.64
C LEU A 113 -14.62 -1.28 5.48
N GLY A 114 -14.90 -2.59 5.52
CA GLY A 114 -15.60 -3.27 4.42
C GLY A 114 -14.85 -3.09 3.11
N ASN A 115 -15.50 -2.60 2.05
CA ASN A 115 -14.87 -2.26 0.77
C ASN A 115 -14.43 -0.78 0.67
N LYS A 116 -14.29 -0.08 1.80
CA LYS A 116 -13.81 1.31 1.79
C LYS A 116 -12.27 1.36 1.78
N PRO A 117 -11.68 2.30 1.04
CA PRO A 117 -10.25 2.52 1.06
C PRO A 117 -9.81 3.05 2.43
N LEU A 118 -8.70 2.53 2.94
CA LEU A 118 -8.10 3.00 4.20
C LEU A 118 -7.69 4.47 4.11
N GLY A 119 -7.17 4.90 2.96
CA GLY A 119 -6.72 6.28 2.74
C GLY A 119 -7.83 7.30 3.00
N ALA A 120 -9.08 7.03 2.60
CA ALA A 120 -10.19 7.93 2.88
C ALA A 120 -10.44 8.14 4.38
N PHE A 121 -10.09 7.18 5.23
CA PHE A 121 -10.15 7.36 6.68
C PHE A 121 -8.96 8.18 7.19
N LEU A 122 -7.75 7.82 6.77
CA LEU A 122 -6.51 8.47 7.23
C LEU A 122 -6.44 9.95 6.86
N PHE A 123 -6.75 10.29 5.61
CA PHE A 123 -6.66 11.67 5.12
C PHE A 123 -7.80 12.59 5.60
N ASN A 124 -8.86 12.03 6.20
CA ASN A 124 -9.93 12.79 6.83
C ASN A 124 -9.73 12.97 8.34
N ALA A 125 -8.72 12.32 8.94
CA ALA A 125 -8.40 12.49 10.35
C ALA A 125 -7.53 13.76 10.52
N PRO A 126 -7.97 14.75 11.32
CA PRO A 126 -7.29 16.05 11.43
C PRO A 126 -5.94 15.96 12.15
N ASP A 127 -5.75 14.93 12.97
CA ASP A 127 -4.56 14.63 13.77
C ASP A 127 -3.69 13.55 13.12
N MET A 128 -3.88 13.28 11.83
CA MET A 128 -3.10 12.28 11.11
C MET A 128 -1.71 12.81 10.78
N GLU A 129 -0.69 12.08 11.23
CA GLU A 129 0.68 12.28 10.83
C GLU A 129 1.19 11.07 10.03
N ARG A 130 2.00 11.33 9.02
CA ARG A 130 2.66 10.29 8.22
C ARG A 130 4.15 10.29 8.50
N GLY A 131 4.66 9.15 8.94
CA GLY A 131 6.08 8.89 9.10
C GLY A 131 6.83 8.86 7.78
N PRO A 132 8.15 8.62 7.83
CA PRO A 132 8.98 8.57 6.63
C PRO A 132 8.54 7.48 5.64
N LEU A 133 8.90 7.68 4.38
CA LEU A 133 8.63 6.72 3.32
C LEU A 133 9.81 5.73 3.20
N GLU A 134 9.48 4.45 3.16
CA GLU A 134 10.44 3.40 2.80
C GLU A 134 10.02 2.74 1.50
N LEU A 135 11.00 2.33 0.70
CA LEU A 135 10.80 1.73 -0.63
C LEU A 135 11.35 0.32 -0.69
N THR A 136 10.74 -0.52 -1.52
CA THR A 136 11.27 -1.84 -1.88
C THR A 136 10.99 -2.09 -3.36
N GLN A 137 11.84 -2.88 -4.01
CA GLN A 137 11.47 -3.56 -5.24
C GLN A 137 10.87 -4.92 -4.87
N TYR A 138 9.95 -5.44 -5.68
CA TYR A 138 9.42 -6.79 -5.51
C TYR A 138 9.39 -7.54 -6.83
N HIS A 139 9.42 -8.87 -6.72
CA HIS A 139 9.24 -9.82 -7.82
C HIS A 139 8.29 -10.92 -7.36
N ASN A 140 7.28 -11.26 -8.16
CA ASN A 140 6.34 -12.36 -7.90
C ASN A 140 5.64 -12.31 -6.53
N LEU A 141 5.26 -11.11 -6.08
CA LEU A 141 4.68 -10.92 -4.74
C LEU A 141 3.26 -11.46 -4.59
N PHE A 142 2.56 -11.74 -5.69
CA PHE A 142 1.15 -12.12 -5.69
C PHE A 142 0.93 -13.43 -6.44
N LYS A 143 0.07 -14.30 -5.88
CA LYS A 143 -0.49 -15.47 -6.56
C LYS A 143 -1.58 -15.02 -7.53
N GLY A 144 -1.52 -15.58 -8.74
CA GLY A 144 -2.42 -15.27 -9.85
C GLY A 144 -1.71 -14.37 -10.84
N GLU A 145 -1.54 -14.85 -12.07
CA GLU A 145 -1.00 -14.06 -13.16
C GLU A 145 -1.98 -12.91 -13.46
N LEU A 146 -1.57 -11.68 -13.19
CA LEU A 146 -2.27 -10.52 -13.74
C LEU A 146 -2.02 -10.38 -15.24
N ILE A 147 -0.87 -10.87 -15.70
CA ILE A 147 -0.42 -10.91 -17.08
C ILE A 147 0.02 -12.36 -17.30
N PRO A 148 -0.62 -13.12 -18.21
CA PRO A 148 -0.21 -14.49 -18.46
C PRO A 148 1.26 -14.57 -18.89
N GLY A 149 2.05 -15.40 -18.21
CA GLY A 149 3.41 -15.73 -18.63
C GLY A 149 4.54 -14.76 -18.22
N GLU A 150 4.30 -13.70 -17.44
CA GLU A 150 5.37 -12.82 -16.95
C GLU A 150 5.38 -12.62 -15.43
N PRO A 151 6.58 -12.72 -14.78
CA PRO A 151 6.72 -12.47 -13.36
C PRO A 151 6.42 -11.00 -13.02
N LEU A 152 5.35 -10.77 -12.26
CA LEU A 152 4.97 -9.40 -11.88
C LEU A 152 6.04 -8.79 -10.98
N SER A 153 6.70 -7.78 -11.51
CA SER A 153 7.74 -7.02 -10.81
C SER A 153 7.34 -5.55 -10.73
N GLY A 154 7.69 -4.90 -9.64
CA GLY A 154 7.33 -3.50 -9.44
C GLY A 154 7.93 -2.92 -8.18
N TRP A 155 7.35 -1.80 -7.75
CA TRP A 155 7.79 -1.07 -6.58
C TRP A 155 6.76 -1.14 -5.47
N GLY A 156 7.25 -1.29 -4.25
CA GLY A 156 6.49 -1.14 -3.03
C GLY A 156 6.94 0.10 -2.28
N ARG A 157 6.01 0.72 -1.56
CA ARG A 157 6.32 1.72 -0.55
C ARG A 157 5.59 1.38 0.75
N ARG A 158 6.14 1.81 1.87
CA ARG A 158 5.44 1.76 3.14
C ARG A 158 5.67 3.02 3.96
N SER A 159 4.69 3.33 4.80
CA SER A 159 4.78 4.37 5.82
C SER A 159 3.98 3.95 7.04
N VAL A 160 4.47 4.34 8.22
CA VAL A 160 3.66 4.36 9.43
C VAL A 160 2.80 5.62 9.42
N PHE A 161 1.52 5.47 9.71
CA PHE A 161 0.59 6.56 9.94
C PHE A 161 0.23 6.58 11.43
N TYR A 162 0.10 7.78 11.98
CA TYR A 162 -0.23 8.02 13.37
C TYR A 162 -1.56 8.75 13.44
N LEU A 163 -2.49 8.20 14.22
CA LEU A 163 -3.75 8.86 14.58
C LEU A 163 -3.61 9.29 16.05
N GLY A 164 -3.07 10.49 16.26
CA GLY A 164 -2.50 10.87 17.55
C GLY A 164 -1.28 10.00 17.87
N ASP A 165 -1.29 9.29 18.99
CA ASP A 165 -0.21 8.40 19.43
C ASP A 165 -0.35 6.95 18.92
N LYS A 166 -1.31 6.68 18.02
CA LYS A 166 -1.68 5.33 17.61
C LYS A 166 -1.14 4.98 16.22
N PRO A 167 -0.12 4.13 16.12
CA PRO A 167 0.50 3.80 14.84
C PRO A 167 -0.32 2.77 14.06
N LEU A 168 -0.24 2.82 12.74
CA LEU A 168 -0.63 1.74 11.84
C LEU A 168 0.28 1.76 10.61
N LEU A 169 0.56 0.59 10.05
CA LEU A 169 1.44 0.46 8.89
C LEU A 169 0.60 0.32 7.64
N VAL A 170 0.97 1.03 6.58
CA VAL A 170 0.39 0.86 5.25
C VAL A 170 1.52 0.58 4.27
N CYS A 171 1.44 -0.58 3.61
CA CYS A 171 2.30 -0.99 2.51
C CYS A 171 1.47 -0.96 1.22
N GLU A 172 1.99 -0.35 0.16
CA GLU A 172 1.35 -0.22 -1.14
C GLU A 172 2.32 -0.74 -2.20
N PHE A 173 1.86 -1.65 -3.05
CA PHE A 173 2.65 -2.32 -4.07
C PHE A 173 2.05 -2.04 -5.44
N PHE A 174 2.78 -1.28 -6.25
CA PHE A 174 2.34 -0.78 -7.55
C PHE A 174 2.62 -1.80 -8.63
N THR A 175 1.64 -2.09 -9.48
CA THR A 175 1.79 -3.00 -10.63
C THR A 175 2.23 -2.22 -11.87
N PRO A 176 2.87 -2.86 -12.87
CA PRO A 176 3.28 -2.18 -14.11
C PRO A 176 2.13 -1.51 -14.87
N ARG A 177 0.88 -1.92 -14.63
CA ARG A 177 -0.31 -1.35 -15.26
C ARG A 177 -0.44 0.15 -15.00
N ILE A 178 0.01 0.60 -13.83
CA ILE A 178 -0.08 2.01 -13.44
C ILE A 178 0.78 2.93 -14.33
N ILE A 179 1.92 2.43 -14.79
CA ILE A 179 2.84 3.19 -15.65
C ILE A 179 2.57 2.98 -17.15
N SER A 180 1.98 1.84 -17.53
CA SER A 180 1.56 1.60 -18.92
C SER A 180 0.41 2.49 -19.35
N HIS A 181 -0.46 2.89 -18.42
CA HIS A 181 -1.59 3.79 -18.72
C HIS A 181 -1.16 5.23 -19.01
N GLU A 182 -0.20 5.77 -18.24
CA GLU A 182 0.34 7.13 -18.47
C GLU A 182 1.00 7.25 -19.85
N GLN A 183 1.67 6.19 -20.31
CA GLN A 183 2.31 6.16 -21.63
C GLN A 183 1.32 6.19 -22.79
N CYS A 184 0.11 5.64 -22.63
CA CYS A 184 -0.94 5.74 -23.63
C CYS A 184 -1.57 7.14 -23.67
N GLN A 185 -1.70 7.81 -22.52
CA GLN A 185 -2.27 9.17 -22.45
C GLN A 185 -1.30 10.25 -22.97
N GLU A 186 0.00 10.10 -22.74
CA GLU A 186 1.02 11.02 -23.29
C GLU A 186 1.19 10.88 -24.81
N ALA A 187 0.88 9.73 -25.40
CA ALA A 187 0.98 9.51 -26.85
C ALA A 187 -0.21 10.10 -27.64
N GLU A 188 -1.28 10.51 -26.96
CA GLU A 188 -2.50 11.08 -27.56
C GLU A 188 -2.59 12.62 -27.42
N THR A 189 -1.57 13.26 -26.82
CA THR A 189 -1.45 14.73 -26.68
C THR A 189 -0.35 15.29 -27.57
#